data_AF-A0A7C5VNB2-F1
#
_entry.id   AF-A0A7C5VNB2-F1
#
_cell.length_a   1.000
_cell.length_b   1.000
_cell.length_c   1.000
_cell.angle_alpha   90.00
_cell.angle_beta   90.00
_cell.angle_gamma   90.00
#
_symmetry.space_group_name_H-M   'P 1'
#
loop_
_entity.id
_entity.type
_entity.pdbx_description
1 polymer ?
#
loop_
_entity_poly.entity_id
_entity_poly.type
_entity_poly.pdbx_seq_one_letter_code
_entity_poly.pdbx_strand_id
1 'polypeptide(L)'
;MLEFKKVKIEVPKECNVILGTAHFIKTVEDLYEALVNSVPNIKFGIGFCEASGPCLVRREGNDEELTRLAAEKALEIACGHSFIIFIKNAYPINVLDKIKNVPEVCTIYAATA
;
A
#
# COMPACT_ATOMS: atom_id res chain seq x y z
N MET A 1 4.80 21.51 17.26
CA MET A 1 5.47 20.59 18.22
C MET A 1 5.64 19.25 17.54
N LEU A 2 6.76 18.57 17.77
CA LEU A 2 6.99 17.21 17.29
C LEU A 2 6.51 16.22 18.37
N GLU A 3 5.73 15.22 17.97
CA GLU A 3 5.27 14.12 18.84
C GLU A 3 5.52 12.78 18.12
N PHE A 4 5.95 11.76 18.85
CA PHE A 4 6.12 10.41 18.32
C PHE A 4 4.93 9.54 18.70
N LYS A 5 4.25 8.98 17.70
CA LYS A 5 3.15 8.04 17.87
C LYS A 5 3.51 6.68 17.31
N LYS A 6 3.22 5.62 18.05
CA LYS A 6 3.29 4.24 17.53
C LYS A 6 1.95 3.88 16.88
N VAL A 7 1.97 3.52 15.61
CA VAL A 7 0.82 2.99 14.89
C VAL A 7 1.05 1.50 14.67
N LYS A 8 0.14 0.65 15.18
CA LYS A 8 0.24 -0.80 15.02
C LYS A 8 -0.48 -1.21 13.73
N ILE A 9 0.24 -1.88 12.85
CA ILE A 9 -0.33 -2.50 11.65
C ILE A 9 -0.61 -3.96 11.99
N GLU A 10 -1.89 -4.31 12.09
CA GLU A 10 -2.31 -5.70 12.27
C GLU A 10 -2.48 -6.35 10.91
N VAL A 11 -1.62 -7.32 10.62
CA VAL A 11 -1.66 -8.07 9.36
C VAL A 11 -2.58 -9.28 9.57
N PRO A 12 -3.65 -9.43 8.76
CA PRO A 12 -4.52 -10.60 8.85
C PRO A 12 -3.73 -11.88 8.60
N LYS A 13 -4.24 -13.00 9.12
CA LYS A 13 -3.63 -14.32 8.89
C LYS A 13 -3.52 -14.57 7.37
N GLU A 14 -2.40 -15.17 6.97
CA GLU A 14 -2.10 -15.50 5.56
C GLU A 14 -1.94 -14.30 4.63
N CYS A 15 -1.84 -13.08 5.18
CA CYS A 15 -1.54 -11.88 4.44
C CYS A 15 -0.10 -11.41 4.70
N ASN A 16 0.42 -10.60 3.80
CA ASN A 16 1.62 -9.79 4.01
C ASN A 16 1.26 -8.32 3.82
N VAL A 17 2.07 -7.44 4.36
CA VAL A 17 1.97 -6.00 4.22
C VAL A 17 3.25 -5.42 3.62
N ILE A 18 3.09 -4.41 2.77
CA ILE A 18 4.18 -3.60 2.20
C ILE A 18 3.87 -2.14 2.51
N LEU A 19 4.82 -1.42 3.10
CA LEU A 19 4.70 0.00 3.43
C LEU A 19 5.80 0.77 2.70
N GLY A 20 5.45 1.86 2.05
CA GLY A 20 6.39 2.70 1.32
C GLY A 20 5.94 4.16 1.21
N THR A 21 6.72 4.93 0.46
CA THR A 21 6.40 6.30 0.05
C THR A 21 6.46 6.40 -1.46
N ALA A 22 5.48 7.11 -2.02
CA ALA A 22 5.38 7.42 -3.43
C ALA A 22 5.00 8.90 -3.61
N HIS A 23 4.73 9.34 -4.84
CA HIS A 23 4.16 10.66 -5.10
C HIS A 23 3.18 10.57 -6.26
N PHE A 24 2.34 11.59 -6.44
CA PHE A 24 1.39 11.69 -7.56
C PHE A 24 0.24 10.68 -7.54
N ILE A 25 -0.94 11.13 -8.00
CA ILE A 25 -2.20 10.38 -7.85
C ILE A 25 -2.21 9.06 -8.63
N LYS A 26 -1.43 8.99 -9.72
CA LYS A 26 -1.29 7.80 -10.56
C LYS A 26 -0.68 6.59 -9.85
N THR A 27 -0.01 6.82 -8.70
CA THR A 27 0.50 5.77 -7.79
C THR A 27 -0.51 4.63 -7.60
N VAL A 28 -1.78 4.95 -7.43
CA VAL A 28 -2.82 3.96 -7.09
C VAL A 28 -3.08 3.01 -8.27
N GLU A 29 -3.24 3.56 -9.47
CA GLU A 29 -3.46 2.77 -10.70
C GLU A 29 -2.21 1.97 -11.07
N ASP A 30 -1.03 2.58 -10.99
CA ASP A 30 0.21 1.91 -11.44
C ASP A 30 0.66 0.83 -10.46
N LEU A 31 0.42 1.00 -9.15
CA LEU A 31 0.60 -0.08 -8.18
C LEU A 31 -0.42 -1.20 -8.39
N TYR A 32 -1.68 -0.88 -8.73
CA TYR A 32 -2.68 -1.88 -9.07
C TYR A 32 -2.23 -2.72 -10.27
N GLU A 33 -1.80 -2.07 -11.35
CA GLU A 33 -1.29 -2.74 -12.55
C GLU A 33 -0.04 -3.56 -12.26
N ALA A 34 0.89 -3.04 -11.46
CA ALA A 34 2.09 -3.77 -11.06
C ALA A 34 1.73 -5.05 -10.29
N LEU A 35 0.76 -5.00 -9.37
CA LEU A 35 0.34 -6.14 -8.56
C LEU A 35 -0.44 -7.17 -9.37
N VAL A 36 -1.47 -6.75 -10.11
CA VAL A 36 -2.36 -7.66 -10.86
C VAL A 36 -1.59 -8.43 -11.94
N ASN A 37 -0.54 -7.84 -12.51
CA ASN A 37 0.31 -8.48 -13.52
C ASN A 37 1.47 -9.32 -12.94
N SER A 38 1.66 -9.34 -11.62
CA SER A 38 2.81 -10.03 -10.99
C SER A 38 2.57 -11.51 -10.73
N VAL A 39 1.42 -11.87 -10.15
CA VAL A 39 1.13 -13.24 -9.71
C VAL A 39 -0.32 -13.60 -10.04
N PRO A 40 -0.57 -14.70 -10.77
CA PRO A 40 -1.94 -15.19 -10.97
C PRO A 40 -2.64 -15.43 -9.63
N ASN A 41 -3.89 -14.96 -9.50
CA ASN A 41 -4.72 -15.09 -8.30
C ASN A 41 -4.25 -14.31 -7.06
N ILE A 42 -3.30 -13.37 -7.19
CA ILE A 42 -2.99 -12.43 -6.12
C ILE A 42 -4.25 -11.69 -5.68
N LYS A 43 -4.45 -11.58 -4.37
CA LYS A 43 -5.47 -10.73 -3.75
C LYS A 43 -4.79 -9.59 -3.04
N PHE A 44 -5.25 -8.36 -3.26
CA PHE A 44 -4.61 -7.20 -2.68
C PHE A 44 -5.55 -6.02 -2.48
N GLY A 45 -5.15 -5.14 -1.56
CA GLY A 45 -5.72 -3.82 -1.34
C GLY A 45 -4.62 -2.79 -1.12
N ILE A 46 -4.82 -1.59 -1.67
CA ILE A 46 -3.88 -0.47 -1.68
C ILE A 46 -4.55 0.71 -0.97
N GLY A 47 -3.80 1.40 -0.11
CA GLY A 47 -4.15 2.70 0.44
C GLY A 47 -3.00 3.68 0.20
N PHE A 48 -3.28 4.86 -0.37
CA PHE A 48 -2.32 5.91 -0.64
C PHE A 48 -2.81 7.25 -0.10
N CYS A 49 -1.97 7.93 0.67
CA CYS A 49 -2.28 9.22 1.28
C CYS A 49 -1.94 10.36 0.32
N GLU A 50 -2.94 10.95 -0.34
CA GLU A 50 -2.75 12.20 -1.09
C GLU A 50 -2.29 13.32 -0.14
N ALA A 51 -1.19 14.01 -0.46
CA ALA A 51 -0.59 15.00 0.44
C ALA A 51 -0.95 16.46 0.11
N SER A 52 -1.78 16.69 -0.90
CA SER A 52 -2.16 18.03 -1.36
C SER A 52 -3.60 18.08 -1.85
N GLY A 53 -4.18 19.28 -1.94
CA GLY A 53 -5.55 19.43 -2.44
C GLY A 53 -6.57 18.82 -1.47
N PRO A 54 -7.42 17.88 -1.91
CA PRO A 54 -8.41 17.23 -1.05
C PRO A 54 -7.83 16.41 0.11
N CYS A 55 -6.55 16.01 0.02
CA CYS A 55 -5.85 15.22 1.04
C CYS A 55 -6.59 13.92 1.44
N LEU A 56 -7.09 13.20 0.44
CA LEU A 56 -7.86 11.98 0.64
C LEU A 56 -6.97 10.74 0.70
N VAL A 57 -7.42 9.72 1.42
CA VAL A 57 -6.89 8.36 1.24
C VAL A 57 -7.51 7.77 -0.01
N ARG A 58 -6.68 7.57 -1.01
CA ARG A 58 -7.01 6.92 -2.27
C ARG A 58 -6.83 5.42 -2.08
N ARG A 59 -7.74 4.62 -2.62
CA ARG A 59 -7.72 3.17 -2.43
C ARG A 59 -8.12 2.46 -3.70
N GLU A 60 -7.49 1.32 -3.94
CA GLU A 60 -7.84 0.39 -5.01
C GLU A 60 -7.46 -1.03 -4.63
N GLY A 61 -7.99 -2.02 -5.34
CA GLY A 61 -7.64 -3.42 -5.14
C GLY A 61 -8.60 -4.39 -5.81
N ASN A 62 -8.27 -5.67 -5.75
CA ASN A 62 -9.10 -6.76 -6.29
C ASN A 62 -9.69 -7.67 -5.18
N ASP A 63 -9.58 -7.20 -3.93
CA ASP A 63 -10.16 -7.78 -2.73
C ASP A 63 -10.71 -6.63 -1.85
N GLU A 64 -12.03 -6.61 -1.65
CA GLU A 64 -12.70 -5.49 -0.96
C GLU A 64 -12.31 -5.38 0.51
N GLU A 65 -12.11 -6.51 1.20
CA GLU A 65 -11.72 -6.54 2.61
C GLU A 65 -10.30 -5.98 2.79
N LEU A 66 -9.35 -6.41 1.95
CA LEU A 66 -7.98 -5.88 1.98
C LEU A 66 -7.94 -4.41 1.57
N THR A 67 -8.77 -3.99 0.62
CA THR A 67 -8.84 -2.57 0.17
C THR A 67 -9.36 -1.67 1.28
N ARG A 68 -10.40 -2.10 2.01
CA ARG A 68 -10.91 -1.39 3.18
C ARG A 68 -9.83 -1.30 4.26
N LEU A 69 -9.16 -2.42 4.57
CA LEU A 69 -8.09 -2.47 5.56
C LEU A 69 -6.93 -1.54 5.20
N ALA A 70 -6.50 -1.53 3.94
CA ALA A 70 -5.44 -0.64 3.47
C ALA A 70 -5.80 0.84 3.65
N ALA A 71 -7.05 1.22 3.33
CA ALA A 71 -7.52 2.58 3.53
C ALA A 71 -7.59 2.98 5.01
N GLU A 72 -8.10 2.09 5.87
CA GLU A 72 -8.16 2.32 7.33
C GLU A 72 -6.77 2.50 7.93
N LYS A 73 -5.81 1.65 7.54
CA LYS A 73 -4.43 1.76 8.02
C LYS A 73 -3.69 2.96 7.47
N ALA A 74 -3.93 3.35 6.23
CA ALA A 74 -3.43 4.61 5.68
C ALA A 74 -3.95 5.82 6.48
N LEU A 75 -5.24 5.84 6.86
CA LEU A 75 -5.81 6.86 7.73
C LEU A 75 -5.19 6.87 9.14
N GLU A 76 -4.93 5.70 9.74
CA GLU A 76 -4.28 5.61 11.05
C GLU A 76 -2.81 6.09 11.03
N ILE A 77 -2.09 5.81 9.95
CA ILE A 77 -0.70 6.26 9.72
C ILE A 77 -0.65 7.78 9.49
N ALA A 78 -1.63 8.33 8.76
CA ALA A 78 -1.81 9.76 8.52
C ALA A 78 -0.54 10.49 8.00
N CYS A 79 0.33 9.78 7.28
CA CYS A 79 1.53 10.35 6.68
C CYS A 79 1.28 10.62 5.19
N GLY A 80 1.33 11.88 4.77
CA GLY A 80 1.19 12.26 3.36
C GLY A 80 2.19 11.50 2.48
N HIS A 81 1.75 11.10 1.29
CA HIS A 81 2.53 10.35 0.30
C HIS A 81 2.99 8.95 0.75
N SER A 82 2.58 8.46 1.92
CA SER A 82 2.73 7.05 2.25
C SER A 82 1.73 6.20 1.48
N PHE A 83 2.14 4.98 1.13
CA PHE A 83 1.24 3.94 0.66
C PHE A 83 1.40 2.68 1.50
N ILE A 84 0.31 1.94 1.68
CA ILE A 84 0.27 0.63 2.32
C ILE A 84 -0.45 -0.35 1.40
N ILE A 85 0.11 -1.54 1.24
CA ILE A 85 -0.45 -2.61 0.42
C ILE A 85 -0.57 -3.84 1.30
N PHE A 86 -1.77 -4.43 1.35
CA PHE A 86 -1.95 -5.79 1.86
C PHE A 86 -2.07 -6.75 0.69
N ILE A 87 -1.38 -7.88 0.78
CA ILE A 87 -1.42 -8.94 -0.23
C ILE A 87 -1.74 -10.30 0.41
N LYS A 88 -2.47 -11.13 -0.32
CA LYS A 88 -2.80 -12.52 -0.01
C LYS A 88 -2.62 -13.37 -1.26
N ASN A 89 -2.35 -14.67 -1.08
CA ASN A 89 -2.01 -15.61 -2.16
C ASN A 89 -0.74 -15.22 -2.95
N ALA A 90 0.10 -14.37 -2.37
CA ALA A 90 1.40 -13.96 -2.90
C ALA A 90 2.29 -13.53 -1.73
N TYR A 91 3.60 -13.48 -1.97
CA TYR A 91 4.59 -12.99 -1.01
C TYR A 91 5.28 -11.72 -1.54
N PRO A 92 5.84 -10.88 -0.66
CA PRO A 92 6.51 -9.66 -1.10
C PRO A 92 7.62 -9.90 -2.11
N ILE A 93 8.36 -11.00 -2.01
CA ILE A 93 9.42 -11.35 -2.97
C ILE A 93 8.89 -11.52 -4.41
N ASN A 94 7.61 -11.82 -4.59
CA ASN A 94 7.01 -11.94 -5.92
C ASN A 94 6.71 -10.59 -6.58
N VAL A 95 6.57 -9.52 -5.80
CA VAL A 95 6.03 -8.22 -6.26
C VAL A 95 6.97 -7.04 -6.02
N LEU A 96 7.93 -7.15 -5.10
CA LEU A 96 8.76 -6.03 -4.64
C LEU A 96 9.52 -5.36 -5.78
N ASP A 97 10.07 -6.12 -6.73
CA ASP A 97 10.80 -5.53 -7.86
C ASP A 97 9.86 -4.80 -8.82
N LYS A 98 8.61 -5.24 -8.98
CA LYS A 98 7.62 -4.52 -9.78
C LYS A 98 7.19 -3.22 -9.10
N ILE A 99 6.93 -3.27 -7.79
CA ILE A 99 6.59 -2.07 -6.99
C ILE A 99 7.73 -1.05 -7.04
N LYS A 100 8.99 -1.46 -6.83
CA LYS A 100 10.15 -0.55 -6.90
C LYS A 100 10.35 0.08 -8.28
N ASN A 101 9.86 -0.56 -9.34
CA ASN A 101 9.96 -0.06 -10.71
C ASN A 101 8.77 0.83 -11.12
N VAL A 102 7.75 0.99 -10.25
CA VAL A 102 6.69 1.98 -10.49
C VAL A 102 7.31 3.38 -10.39
N PRO A 103 7.17 4.25 -11.41
CA PRO A 103 7.88 5.54 -11.47
C PRO A 103 7.61 6.46 -10.27
N GLU A 104 6.41 6.37 -9.72
CA GLU A 104 5.96 7.16 -8.58
C GLU A 104 6.55 6.69 -7.24
N VAL A 105 7.07 5.46 -7.14
CA VAL A 105 7.54 4.88 -5.88
C VAL A 105 8.94 5.41 -5.54
N CYS A 106 9.06 6.05 -4.38
CA CYS A 106 10.32 6.59 -3.88
C CYS A 106 11.10 5.55 -3.07
N THR A 107 10.43 4.91 -2.09
CA THR A 107 11.07 4.06 -1.09
C THR A 107 10.11 3.00 -0.56
N ILE A 108 10.64 1.81 -0.25
CA ILE A 108 9.96 0.78 0.54
C ILE A 108 10.56 0.76 1.95
N TYR A 109 9.72 0.92 2.97
CA TYR A 109 10.15 0.88 4.38
C TYR A 109 10.13 -0.53 4.96
N ALA A 110 9.10 -1.31 4.62
CA ALA A 110 8.89 -2.64 5.16
C ALA A 110 8.12 -3.53 4.19
N ALA A 111 8.39 -4.83 4.27
CA ALA A 111 7.65 -5.89 3.61
C ALA A 111 7.70 -7.15 4.49
N THR A 112 6.58 -7.50 5.12
CA THR A 112 6.53 -8.58 6.14
C THR A 112 5.13 -9.18 6.26
N ALA A 113 5.01 -10.30 6.98
CA ALA A 113 3.76 -10.80 7.54
C ALA A 113 3.59 -10.34 9.00
#